data_AF-A0A812JKB2-F1
#
_entry.id   AF-A0A812JKB2-F1
#
_cell.length_a   1.000
_cell.length_b   1.000
_cell.length_c   1.000
_cell.angle_alpha   90.00
_cell.angle_beta   90.00
_cell.angle_gamma   90.00
#
_symmetry.space_group_name_H-M   'P 1'
#
loop_
_entity.id
_entity.type
_entity.pdbx_description
1 polymer ?
#
loop_
_entity_poly.entity_id
_entity_poly.type
_entity_poly.pdbx_seq_one_letter_code
_entity_poly.pdbx_strand_id
1 'polypeptide(L)'
;MQRSTTRYTTWEALALHESVPADRWCVSRSDLKYLRQEVRKAIQSGEIRPPDDGSDAFHLSDNEFGPSIYTVNMQHIMPVTEKAGKVSWALMRHPDGLECDLFISHAWQEGVFEFLSKVLHSWPVRERHAWCCMLANPQNLDIGALLQSPSSSPFALALRASNNVLVVPNRHCSIYTRLWCSYEAYVAHEAGKTILIARKSNRRRLIAAVVKTLLIGLLGVILALLLRLWRLTDKHTLVHHVLSITCMFVVLACFVASASLQRSDYRMVANRIGTMASCFLTAHWYNFHTFLGLPGFSKMWSLLEQRFLLLIMASYFCLMEVDRINCLSWGEETSQLRTGFQGSIAHATCSKPDDAVRIHTEIGTQTKDVDYAIHVLLTAGMSTPTLRDVARAGVWIQDAGHAEIAVPGLALVPCTFIATLRLFATLIPFSSLQYMAWYYIVFQCLPILCRVFLIVVVCRSATDERCFILKMITKLCVVYLIFLFPIMVSMEWRKSQDAAGPLLTFAEAGLFLVTCGFSFRGMRGTLSLPGGRCLLQFFLTRSCDRKALLPVDSDSDTGSSASSPSSTHS
;
A
#
# COMPACT_ATOMS: atom_id res chain seq x y z
N MET A 1 -8.45 -29.98 -12.96
CA MET A 1 -8.93 -30.41 -11.63
C MET A 1 -10.25 -31.13 -11.85
N GLN A 2 -10.30 -32.45 -11.64
CA GLN A 2 -11.58 -33.18 -11.65
C GLN A 2 -12.41 -32.72 -10.45
N ARG A 3 -13.73 -32.58 -10.65
CA ARG A 3 -14.66 -32.43 -9.52
C ARG A 3 -14.52 -33.68 -8.64
N SER A 4 -14.41 -33.49 -7.33
CA SER A 4 -14.54 -34.63 -6.41
C SER A 4 -15.86 -35.32 -6.74
N THR A 5 -15.81 -36.59 -7.10
CA THR A 5 -17.00 -37.40 -7.40
C THR A 5 -17.67 -37.89 -6.13
N THR A 6 -17.07 -37.64 -4.96
CA THR A 6 -17.62 -38.01 -3.67
C THR A 6 -18.92 -37.26 -3.45
N ARG A 7 -20.02 -38.03 -3.37
CA ARG A 7 -21.32 -37.54 -2.93
C ARG A 7 -21.49 -37.93 -1.48
N TYR A 8 -21.78 -36.95 -0.63
CA TYR A 8 -22.13 -37.20 0.76
C TYR A 8 -23.64 -37.35 0.88
N THR A 9 -24.09 -38.09 1.88
CA THR A 9 -25.44 -37.97 2.44
C THR A 9 -25.51 -36.74 3.33
N THR A 10 -26.73 -36.25 3.62
CA THR A 10 -26.93 -35.13 4.56
C THR A 10 -26.35 -35.44 5.94
N TRP A 11 -26.45 -36.69 6.41
CA TRP A 11 -25.81 -37.14 7.65
C TRP A 11 -24.31 -36.94 7.51
N GLU A 12 -23.65 -37.58 6.54
CA GLU A 12 -22.20 -37.50 6.36
C GLU A 12 -21.70 -36.06 6.25
N ALA A 13 -22.46 -35.16 5.62
CA ALA A 13 -22.14 -33.74 5.60
C ALA A 13 -22.18 -33.09 7.00
N LEU A 14 -23.19 -33.42 7.83
CA LEU A 14 -23.22 -32.99 9.24
C LEU A 14 -22.03 -33.57 10.01
N ALA A 15 -21.73 -34.88 9.84
CA ALA A 15 -20.52 -35.52 10.39
C ALA A 15 -19.27 -34.71 10.12
N LEU A 16 -19.16 -34.29 8.87
CA LEU A 16 -17.95 -33.68 8.38
C LEU A 16 -17.77 -32.30 8.99
N HIS A 17 -18.85 -31.52 9.15
CA HIS A 17 -18.77 -30.23 9.84
C HIS A 17 -18.57 -30.39 11.36
N GLU A 18 -19.05 -31.47 11.97
CA GLU A 18 -18.81 -31.74 13.39
C GLU A 18 -17.37 -32.22 13.65
N SER A 19 -16.83 -33.04 12.76
CA SER A 19 -15.49 -33.62 12.89
C SER A 19 -14.36 -32.70 12.43
N VAL A 20 -14.61 -31.84 11.44
CA VAL A 20 -13.63 -30.86 10.95
C VAL A 20 -13.88 -29.52 11.65
N PRO A 21 -12.91 -29.01 12.43
CA PRO A 21 -13.03 -27.71 13.09
C PRO A 21 -13.40 -26.58 12.10
N ALA A 22 -14.24 -25.65 12.55
CA ALA A 22 -14.79 -24.60 11.69
C ALA A 22 -13.75 -23.61 11.15
N ASP A 23 -12.66 -23.42 11.89
CA ASP A 23 -11.46 -22.70 11.47
C ASP A 23 -10.64 -23.46 10.41
N ARG A 24 -11.06 -24.66 10.02
CA ARG A 24 -10.46 -25.41 8.89
C ARG A 24 -11.35 -25.48 7.65
N TRP A 25 -12.49 -24.81 7.63
CA TRP A 25 -13.40 -24.74 6.47
C TRP A 25 -12.91 -23.70 5.44
N CYS A 26 -11.66 -23.82 5.02
CA CYS A 26 -10.99 -22.84 4.19
C CYS A 26 -10.91 -23.26 2.72
N VAL A 27 -10.64 -22.28 1.86
CA VAL A 27 -10.43 -22.46 0.42
C VAL A 27 -9.04 -21.99 0.02
N SER A 28 -8.49 -22.57 -1.04
CA SER A 28 -7.22 -22.13 -1.61
C SER A 28 -7.41 -21.02 -2.64
N ARG A 29 -6.31 -20.33 -2.99
CA ARG A 29 -6.30 -19.37 -4.11
C ARG A 29 -6.70 -20.00 -5.44
N SER A 30 -6.43 -21.30 -5.65
CA SER A 30 -6.88 -22.05 -6.83
C SER A 30 -8.39 -22.27 -6.84
N ASP A 31 -9.02 -22.50 -5.69
CA ASP A 31 -10.47 -22.70 -5.62
C ASP A 31 -11.22 -21.43 -5.98
N LEU A 32 -10.73 -20.24 -5.58
CA LEU A 32 -11.33 -18.97 -6.00
C LEU A 32 -11.18 -18.71 -7.51
N LYS A 33 -10.05 -19.10 -8.11
CA LYS A 33 -9.89 -19.03 -9.58
C LYS A 33 -10.84 -19.99 -10.29
N TYR A 34 -11.04 -21.18 -9.73
CA TYR A 34 -11.97 -22.17 -10.24
C TYR A 34 -13.42 -21.66 -10.12
N LEU A 35 -13.82 -21.13 -8.97
CA LEU A 35 -15.14 -20.51 -8.76
C LEU A 35 -15.41 -19.41 -9.80
N ARG A 36 -14.41 -18.56 -10.09
CA ARG A 36 -14.54 -17.53 -11.14
C ARG A 36 -14.90 -18.12 -12.51
N GLN A 37 -14.30 -19.26 -12.86
CA GLN A 37 -14.54 -19.93 -14.14
C GLN A 37 -15.92 -20.58 -14.16
N GLU A 38 -16.32 -21.23 -13.06
CA GLU A 38 -17.63 -21.88 -12.94
C GLU A 38 -18.77 -20.86 -12.99
N VAL A 39 -18.65 -19.75 -12.27
CA VAL A 39 -19.66 -18.67 -12.32
C VAL A 39 -19.79 -18.10 -13.74
N ARG A 40 -18.68 -17.87 -14.44
CA ARG A 40 -18.73 -17.42 -15.85
C ARG A 40 -19.42 -18.42 -16.75
N LYS A 41 -19.11 -19.70 -16.60
CA LYS A 41 -19.73 -20.77 -17.37
C LYS A 41 -21.22 -20.86 -17.09
N ALA A 42 -21.61 -20.75 -15.81
CA ALA A 42 -23.00 -20.77 -15.38
C ALA A 42 -23.81 -19.57 -15.91
N ILE A 43 -23.20 -18.38 -15.99
CA ILE A 43 -23.81 -17.21 -16.65
C ILE A 43 -23.99 -17.49 -18.15
N GLN A 44 -22.96 -18.02 -18.83
CA GLN A 44 -22.99 -18.31 -20.26
C GLN A 44 -24.02 -19.38 -20.64
N SER A 45 -24.22 -20.38 -19.78
CA SER A 45 -25.25 -21.40 -19.97
C SER A 45 -26.65 -20.95 -19.53
N GLY A 46 -26.78 -19.74 -18.97
CA GLY A 46 -28.03 -19.24 -18.42
C GLY A 46 -28.50 -19.98 -17.16
N GLU A 47 -27.59 -20.64 -16.43
CA GLU A 47 -27.84 -21.20 -15.10
C GLU A 47 -27.92 -20.06 -14.06
N ILE A 48 -27.03 -19.07 -14.17
CA ILE A 48 -27.12 -17.83 -13.39
C ILE A 48 -27.76 -16.74 -14.24
N ARG A 49 -28.85 -16.14 -13.75
CA ARG A 49 -29.61 -15.07 -14.41
C ARG A 49 -29.90 -13.94 -13.41
N PRO A 50 -30.05 -12.68 -13.89
CA PRO A 50 -30.58 -11.60 -13.07
C PRO A 50 -31.92 -12.03 -12.45
N PRO A 51 -32.11 -11.87 -11.13
CA PRO A 51 -33.39 -12.15 -10.48
C PRO A 51 -34.52 -11.29 -11.06
N ASP A 52 -35.72 -11.87 -11.18
CA ASP A 52 -36.89 -11.19 -11.76
C ASP A 52 -37.37 -10.00 -10.91
N ASP A 53 -37.05 -9.97 -9.61
CA ASP A 53 -37.39 -8.90 -8.68
C ASP A 53 -36.51 -7.65 -8.81
N GLY A 54 -35.48 -7.70 -9.67
CA GLY A 54 -34.54 -6.61 -9.89
C GLY A 54 -33.58 -6.35 -8.73
N SER A 55 -33.51 -7.25 -7.74
CA SER A 55 -32.59 -7.14 -6.59
C SER A 55 -31.11 -7.14 -7.01
N ASP A 56 -30.79 -7.71 -8.18
CA ASP A 56 -29.46 -7.78 -8.75
C ASP A 56 -29.48 -7.70 -10.29
N ALA A 57 -29.55 -6.46 -10.80
CA ALA A 57 -29.59 -6.17 -12.23
C ALA A 57 -28.19 -6.19 -12.88
N PHE A 58 -27.49 -7.33 -12.85
CA PHE A 58 -26.18 -7.47 -13.49
C PHE A 58 -26.31 -7.74 -15.01
N HIS A 59 -25.34 -7.27 -15.80
CA HIS A 59 -25.28 -7.58 -17.23
C HIS A 59 -24.55 -8.90 -17.48
N LEU A 60 -25.09 -9.76 -18.36
CA LEU A 60 -24.49 -11.07 -18.69
C LEU A 60 -23.08 -10.97 -19.30
N SER A 61 -22.74 -9.84 -19.93
CA SER A 61 -21.41 -9.55 -20.50
C SER A 61 -20.45 -8.87 -19.51
N ASP A 62 -20.92 -8.52 -18.30
CA ASP A 62 -20.10 -7.87 -17.30
C ASP A 62 -19.05 -8.83 -16.76
N ASN A 63 -17.79 -8.49 -17.01
CA ASN A 63 -16.63 -9.24 -16.55
C ASN A 63 -15.89 -8.54 -15.40
N GLU A 64 -16.36 -7.36 -15.02
CA GLU A 64 -15.76 -6.51 -14.01
C GLU A 64 -16.41 -6.73 -12.64
N PHE A 65 -17.75 -6.68 -12.57
CA PHE A 65 -18.48 -6.82 -11.31
C PHE A 65 -19.22 -8.16 -11.24
N GLY A 66 -20.03 -8.47 -12.27
CA GLY A 66 -20.82 -9.69 -12.32
C GLY A 66 -22.00 -9.69 -11.33
N PRO A 67 -22.68 -10.84 -11.16
CA PRO A 67 -23.77 -10.98 -10.19
C PRO A 67 -23.29 -10.75 -8.76
N SER A 68 -24.21 -10.29 -7.91
CA SER A 68 -24.03 -10.24 -6.46
C SER A 68 -23.73 -11.63 -5.88
N ILE A 69 -23.07 -11.66 -4.72
CA ILE A 69 -22.83 -12.92 -4.01
C ILE A 69 -24.14 -13.58 -3.57
N TYR A 70 -25.20 -12.82 -3.27
CA TYR A 70 -26.54 -13.39 -3.04
C TYR A 70 -27.01 -14.25 -4.21
N THR A 71 -26.95 -13.70 -5.43
CA THR A 71 -27.35 -14.41 -6.65
C THR A 71 -26.49 -15.63 -6.90
N VAL A 72 -25.15 -15.51 -6.78
CA VAL A 72 -24.23 -16.64 -6.97
C VAL A 72 -24.46 -17.73 -5.92
N ASN A 73 -24.72 -17.35 -4.68
CA ASN A 73 -24.98 -18.31 -3.62
C ASN A 73 -26.23 -19.14 -3.92
N MET A 74 -27.34 -18.45 -4.20
CA MET A 74 -28.65 -19.07 -4.45
C MET A 74 -28.69 -19.90 -5.73
N GLN A 75 -28.14 -19.37 -6.82
CA GLN A 75 -28.30 -19.99 -8.15
C GLN A 75 -27.16 -20.95 -8.51
N HIS A 76 -26.04 -20.94 -7.77
CA HIS A 76 -24.90 -21.80 -8.10
C HIS A 76 -24.29 -22.53 -6.90
N ILE A 77 -23.85 -21.83 -5.85
CA ILE A 77 -23.16 -22.48 -4.71
C ILE A 77 -24.10 -23.48 -4.02
N MET A 78 -25.32 -23.06 -3.68
CA MET A 78 -26.32 -23.92 -3.03
C MET A 78 -26.69 -25.13 -3.92
N PRO A 79 -27.08 -24.98 -5.20
CA PRO A 79 -27.36 -26.14 -6.06
C PRO A 79 -26.18 -27.11 -6.25
N VAL A 80 -24.95 -26.61 -6.31
CA VAL A 80 -23.76 -27.46 -6.44
C VAL A 80 -23.50 -28.23 -5.14
N THR A 81 -23.59 -27.55 -3.99
CA THR A 81 -23.34 -28.17 -2.67
C THR A 81 -24.48 -29.09 -2.22
N GLU A 82 -25.73 -28.81 -2.62
CA GLU A 82 -26.88 -29.69 -2.41
C GLU A 82 -26.65 -31.06 -3.09
N LYS A 83 -26.23 -31.05 -4.36
CA LYS A 83 -25.88 -32.26 -5.12
C LYS A 83 -24.68 -33.02 -4.52
N ALA A 84 -23.86 -32.35 -3.73
CA ALA A 84 -22.74 -32.94 -3.02
C ALA A 84 -23.13 -33.46 -1.63
N GLY A 85 -24.39 -33.36 -1.21
CA GLY A 85 -24.84 -33.82 0.11
C GLY A 85 -25.01 -32.72 1.15
N LYS A 86 -25.16 -31.47 0.73
CA LYS A 86 -25.28 -30.28 1.61
C LYS A 86 -24.01 -29.87 2.35
N VAL A 87 -22.87 -30.47 2.01
CA VAL A 87 -21.56 -30.07 2.53
C VAL A 87 -21.19 -28.66 2.07
N SER A 88 -20.48 -27.86 2.87
CA SER A 88 -19.99 -26.55 2.43
C SER A 88 -19.07 -26.66 1.22
N TRP A 89 -18.94 -25.59 0.44
CA TRP A 89 -18.05 -25.59 -0.72
C TRP A 89 -16.60 -25.89 -0.31
N ALA A 90 -16.15 -25.35 0.82
CA ALA A 90 -14.82 -25.59 1.36
C ALA A 90 -14.57 -27.08 1.64
N LEU A 91 -15.44 -27.74 2.42
CA LEU A 91 -15.27 -29.15 2.77
C LEU A 91 -15.61 -30.11 1.62
N MET A 92 -16.45 -29.69 0.67
CA MET A 92 -16.64 -30.41 -0.59
C MET A 92 -15.32 -30.53 -1.38
N ARG A 93 -14.47 -29.49 -1.31
CA ARG A 93 -13.19 -29.42 -2.01
C ARG A 93 -12.05 -30.02 -1.19
N HIS A 94 -12.10 -29.86 0.13
CA HIS A 94 -11.06 -30.26 1.08
C HIS A 94 -11.69 -30.93 2.30
N PRO A 95 -12.05 -32.21 2.21
CA PRO A 95 -12.77 -32.90 3.29
C PRO A 95 -11.97 -32.98 4.60
N ASP A 96 -10.64 -32.98 4.53
CA ASP A 96 -9.78 -32.95 5.74
C ASP A 96 -9.62 -31.56 6.35
N GLY A 97 -10.22 -30.54 5.74
CA GLY A 97 -10.04 -29.13 6.08
C GLY A 97 -8.67 -28.57 5.67
N LEU A 98 -8.55 -27.24 5.71
CA LEU A 98 -7.33 -26.48 5.43
C LEU A 98 -7.10 -25.46 6.56
N GLU A 99 -5.86 -25.24 6.99
CA GLU A 99 -5.55 -24.23 8.02
C GLU A 99 -5.99 -22.82 7.60
N CYS A 100 -6.63 -22.07 8.51
CA CYS A 100 -7.03 -20.69 8.25
C CYS A 100 -5.85 -19.73 8.43
N ASP A 101 -5.30 -19.27 7.31
CA ASP A 101 -4.25 -18.25 7.28
C ASP A 101 -4.83 -16.83 7.15
N LEU A 102 -5.93 -16.71 6.37
CA LEU A 102 -6.55 -15.45 5.98
C LEU A 102 -8.06 -15.48 6.22
N PHE A 103 -8.60 -14.52 6.95
CA PHE A 103 -10.05 -14.34 7.06
C PHE A 103 -10.52 -13.26 6.07
N ILE A 104 -11.54 -13.54 5.25
CA ILE A 104 -12.08 -12.57 4.28
C ILE A 104 -13.39 -11.97 4.83
N SER A 105 -13.37 -10.67 5.11
CA SER A 105 -14.53 -9.88 5.55
C SER A 105 -15.12 -9.14 4.35
N HIS A 106 -16.40 -9.36 4.05
CA HIS A 106 -17.01 -8.88 2.80
C HIS A 106 -18.53 -8.72 2.87
N ALA A 107 -19.11 -7.96 1.93
CA ALA A 107 -20.55 -7.76 1.81
C ALA A 107 -21.16 -8.66 0.74
N TRP A 108 -22.35 -9.22 1.01
CA TRP A 108 -23.01 -10.13 0.05
C TRP A 108 -23.63 -9.40 -1.17
N GLN A 109 -23.82 -8.09 -1.07
CA GLN A 109 -24.30 -7.25 -2.19
C GLN A 109 -23.21 -6.98 -3.23
N GLU A 110 -21.95 -7.32 -2.97
CA GLU A 110 -20.86 -7.06 -3.90
C GLU A 110 -20.91 -7.98 -5.12
N GLY A 111 -20.44 -7.47 -6.26
CA GLY A 111 -20.27 -8.28 -7.47
C GLY A 111 -19.18 -9.33 -7.29
N VAL A 112 -19.48 -10.59 -7.61
CA VAL A 112 -18.57 -11.72 -7.40
C VAL A 112 -17.26 -11.60 -8.19
N PHE A 113 -17.25 -10.99 -9.37
CA PHE A 113 -16.01 -10.79 -10.14
C PHE A 113 -15.17 -9.65 -9.57
N GLU A 114 -15.80 -8.62 -9.01
CA GLU A 114 -15.12 -7.56 -8.26
C GLU A 114 -14.44 -8.18 -7.03
N PHE A 115 -15.21 -8.91 -6.21
CA PHE A 115 -14.74 -9.64 -5.04
C PHE A 115 -13.55 -10.54 -5.37
N LEU A 116 -13.72 -11.48 -6.31
CA LEU A 116 -12.68 -12.43 -6.68
C LEU A 116 -11.44 -11.73 -7.23
N SER A 117 -11.61 -10.67 -8.02
CA SER A 117 -10.48 -9.90 -8.55
C SER A 117 -9.69 -9.21 -7.43
N LYS A 118 -10.37 -8.58 -6.47
CA LYS A 118 -9.74 -7.89 -5.34
C LYS A 118 -9.05 -8.87 -4.40
N VAL A 119 -9.72 -9.94 -4.00
CA VAL A 119 -9.16 -10.99 -3.12
C VAL A 119 -7.94 -11.64 -3.77
N LEU A 120 -8.04 -12.08 -5.03
CA LEU A 120 -6.92 -12.72 -5.71
C LEU A 120 -5.72 -11.79 -5.92
N HIS A 121 -5.94 -10.48 -6.04
CA HIS A 121 -4.87 -9.49 -6.19
C HIS A 121 -4.20 -9.17 -4.85
N SER A 122 -4.99 -8.97 -3.80
CA SER A 122 -4.52 -8.59 -2.47
C SER A 122 -4.17 -9.76 -1.56
N TRP A 123 -4.26 -11.00 -2.04
CA TRP A 123 -3.87 -12.20 -1.31
C TRP A 123 -2.43 -12.06 -0.77
N PRO A 124 -2.22 -12.02 0.57
CA PRO A 124 -0.88 -11.79 1.11
C PRO A 124 0.03 -12.97 0.78
N VAL A 125 1.30 -12.67 0.47
CA VAL A 125 2.24 -13.66 -0.11
C VAL A 125 2.47 -14.88 0.79
N ARG A 126 2.30 -14.74 2.11
CA ARG A 126 2.55 -15.81 3.08
C ARG A 126 1.33 -16.67 3.39
N GLU A 127 0.12 -16.21 3.09
CA GLU A 127 -1.10 -16.96 3.39
C GLU A 127 -1.40 -17.96 2.26
N ARG A 128 -1.82 -19.17 2.61
CA ARG A 128 -2.08 -20.25 1.65
C ARG A 128 -3.57 -20.48 1.45
N HIS A 129 -4.35 -20.39 2.53
CA HIS A 129 -5.79 -20.63 2.50
C HIS A 129 -6.56 -19.47 3.14
N ALA A 130 -7.82 -19.34 2.74
CA ALA A 130 -8.68 -18.31 3.27
C ALA A 130 -10.03 -18.86 3.70
N TRP A 131 -10.55 -18.34 4.80
CA TRP A 131 -11.93 -18.53 5.21
C TRP A 131 -12.80 -17.43 4.60
N CYS A 132 -13.92 -17.80 3.97
CA CYS A 132 -14.86 -16.89 3.33
C CYS A 132 -16.29 -17.42 3.51
N CYS A 133 -17.17 -16.62 4.11
CA CYS A 133 -18.44 -17.12 4.64
C CYS A 133 -19.36 -17.78 3.59
N MET A 134 -19.39 -17.27 2.35
CA MET A 134 -20.21 -17.86 1.26
C MET A 134 -19.74 -19.26 0.84
N LEU A 135 -18.47 -19.61 1.11
CA LEU A 135 -17.87 -20.90 0.71
C LEU A 135 -17.64 -21.84 1.90
N ALA A 136 -17.36 -21.27 3.08
CA ALA A 136 -17.02 -22.01 4.27
C ALA A 136 -18.25 -22.56 4.99
N ASN A 137 -19.32 -21.77 5.10
CA ASN A 137 -20.52 -22.21 5.79
C ASN A 137 -21.34 -23.18 4.92
N PRO A 138 -22.01 -24.18 5.51
CA PRO A 138 -22.88 -25.09 4.78
C PRO A 138 -24.19 -24.39 4.40
N GLN A 139 -24.24 -23.81 3.20
CA GLN A 139 -25.32 -22.93 2.73
C GLN A 139 -26.70 -23.61 2.65
N ASN A 140 -26.74 -24.95 2.58
CA ASN A 140 -27.98 -25.74 2.54
C ASN A 140 -28.38 -26.34 3.91
N LEU A 141 -27.62 -26.07 4.97
CA LEU A 141 -27.94 -26.49 6.34
C LEU A 141 -28.46 -25.29 7.14
N ASP A 142 -28.88 -25.53 8.40
CA ASP A 142 -29.32 -24.45 9.28
C ASP A 142 -28.13 -23.63 9.79
N ILE A 143 -27.71 -22.66 8.97
CA ILE A 143 -26.67 -21.69 9.35
C ILE A 143 -27.13 -20.90 10.58
N GLY A 144 -28.43 -20.67 10.76
CA GLY A 144 -28.96 -19.93 11.91
C GLY A 144 -28.58 -20.56 13.25
N ALA A 145 -28.62 -21.89 13.34
CA ALA A 145 -28.12 -22.63 14.50
C ALA A 145 -26.64 -22.36 14.78
N LEU A 146 -25.81 -22.27 13.73
CA LEU A 146 -24.37 -21.99 13.84
C LEU A 146 -24.06 -20.54 14.26
N LEU A 147 -25.01 -19.61 14.14
CA LEU A 147 -24.84 -18.20 14.51
C LEU A 147 -25.53 -17.81 15.84
N GLN A 148 -26.08 -18.78 16.58
CA GLN A 148 -26.76 -18.49 17.84
C GLN A 148 -25.85 -17.86 18.90
N SER A 149 -24.56 -18.16 18.87
CA SER A 149 -23.55 -17.53 19.73
C SER A 149 -22.45 -16.94 18.84
N PRO A 150 -22.40 -15.60 18.69
CA PRO A 150 -21.41 -14.95 17.82
C PRO A 150 -19.97 -15.38 18.14
N SER A 151 -19.60 -15.41 19.42
CA SER A 151 -18.27 -15.83 19.92
C SER A 151 -17.88 -17.27 19.59
N SER A 152 -18.82 -18.20 19.49
CA SER A 152 -18.54 -19.62 19.19
C SER A 152 -18.87 -20.01 17.75
N SER A 153 -19.36 -19.06 16.97
CA SER A 153 -19.69 -19.26 15.56
C SER A 153 -18.49 -19.69 14.71
N PRO A 154 -18.73 -20.35 13.57
CA PRO A 154 -17.67 -20.71 12.63
C PRO A 154 -16.76 -19.55 12.22
N PHE A 155 -17.31 -18.34 12.01
CA PHE A 155 -16.52 -17.19 11.59
C PHE A 155 -15.66 -16.66 12.73
N ALA A 156 -16.14 -16.61 13.98
CA ALA A 156 -15.33 -16.15 15.11
C ALA A 156 -14.14 -17.09 15.38
N LEU A 157 -14.36 -18.41 15.27
CA LEU A 157 -13.30 -19.41 15.39
C LEU A 157 -12.26 -19.24 14.28
N ALA A 158 -12.69 -19.16 13.02
CA ALA A 158 -11.80 -18.97 11.88
C ALA A 158 -11.03 -17.65 11.94
N LEU A 159 -11.66 -16.56 12.40
CA LEU A 159 -11.02 -15.26 12.51
C LEU A 159 -9.93 -15.27 13.59
N ARG A 160 -10.20 -15.89 14.75
CA ARG A 160 -9.19 -16.06 15.81
C ARG A 160 -8.01 -16.91 15.35
N ALA A 161 -8.26 -17.95 14.54
CA ALA A 161 -7.21 -18.77 13.94
C ALA A 161 -6.38 -18.03 12.87
N SER A 162 -6.98 -17.10 12.12
CA SER A 162 -6.31 -16.42 11.00
C SER A 162 -5.14 -15.53 11.42
N ASN A 163 -4.14 -15.35 10.54
CA ASN A 163 -3.05 -14.39 10.76
C ASN A 163 -3.49 -12.96 10.42
N ASN A 164 -4.29 -12.83 9.36
CA ASN A 164 -4.69 -11.56 8.76
C ASN A 164 -6.19 -11.57 8.42
N VAL A 165 -6.79 -10.38 8.49
CA VAL A 165 -8.14 -10.13 7.98
C VAL A 165 -8.03 -9.30 6.70
N LEU A 166 -8.66 -9.75 5.62
CA LEU A 166 -8.76 -9.03 4.36
C LEU A 166 -10.17 -8.50 4.18
N VAL A 167 -10.33 -7.20 4.32
CA VAL A 167 -11.58 -6.46 4.11
C VAL A 167 -11.74 -6.16 2.63
N VAL A 168 -12.87 -6.57 2.05
CA VAL A 168 -13.15 -6.39 0.61
C VAL A 168 -14.12 -5.21 0.42
N PRO A 169 -13.62 -4.02 0.04
CA PRO A 169 -14.49 -2.93 -0.39
C PRO A 169 -15.25 -3.30 -1.65
N ASN A 170 -16.42 -2.69 -1.83
CA ASN A 170 -17.24 -2.85 -3.02
C ASN A 170 -17.93 -1.52 -3.39
N ARG A 171 -18.45 -1.42 -4.61
CA ARG A 171 -19.09 -0.20 -5.11
C ARG A 171 -20.46 0.13 -4.51
N HIS A 172 -21.14 -0.83 -3.87
CA HIS A 172 -22.55 -0.68 -3.47
C HIS A 172 -22.67 0.01 -2.11
N CYS A 173 -21.95 -0.48 -1.10
CA CYS A 173 -21.95 0.08 0.24
C CYS A 173 -20.68 -0.30 1.00
N SER A 174 -20.37 0.46 2.05
CA SER A 174 -19.37 0.05 3.02
C SER A 174 -19.80 -1.25 3.70
N ILE A 175 -18.87 -2.20 3.82
CA ILE A 175 -19.14 -3.45 4.53
C ILE A 175 -19.51 -3.20 6.00
N TYR A 176 -19.07 -2.10 6.59
CA TYR A 176 -19.36 -1.72 7.98
C TYR A 176 -20.76 -1.12 8.19
N THR A 177 -21.55 -0.98 7.12
CA THR A 177 -23.00 -0.83 7.26
C THR A 177 -23.70 -2.14 7.66
N ARG A 178 -22.99 -3.27 7.61
CA ARG A 178 -23.46 -4.60 8.01
C ARG A 178 -22.88 -4.96 9.38
N LEU A 179 -23.75 -5.35 10.30
CA LEU A 179 -23.39 -5.59 11.69
C LEU A 179 -22.47 -6.82 11.86
N TRP A 180 -22.65 -7.87 11.06
CA TRP A 180 -21.73 -9.02 11.04
C TRP A 180 -20.30 -8.64 10.67
N CYS A 181 -20.10 -7.78 9.66
CA CYS A 181 -18.77 -7.28 9.29
C CYS A 181 -18.16 -6.37 10.37
N SER A 182 -19.01 -5.65 11.10
CA SER A 182 -18.59 -4.87 12.27
C SER A 182 -18.14 -5.78 13.43
N TYR A 183 -18.86 -6.88 13.66
CA TYR A 183 -18.44 -7.89 14.62
C TYR A 183 -17.14 -8.59 14.21
N GLU A 184 -16.92 -8.86 12.92
CA GLU A 184 -15.62 -9.37 12.43
C GLU A 184 -14.48 -8.39 12.76
N ALA A 185 -14.69 -7.07 12.61
CA ALA A 185 -13.70 -6.07 13.01
C ALA A 185 -13.46 -6.05 14.53
N TYR A 186 -14.50 -6.30 15.34
CA TYR A 186 -14.38 -6.47 16.79
C TYR A 186 -13.50 -7.66 17.16
N VAL A 187 -13.78 -8.86 16.65
CA VAL A 187 -12.97 -10.05 16.95
C VAL A 187 -11.54 -9.87 16.44
N ALA A 188 -11.36 -9.21 15.29
CA ALA A 188 -10.04 -8.87 14.76
C ALA A 188 -9.26 -7.91 15.67
N HIS A 189 -9.96 -6.91 16.23
CA HIS A 189 -9.38 -5.96 17.19
C HIS A 189 -8.90 -6.69 18.44
N GLU A 190 -9.80 -7.43 19.08
CA GLU A 190 -9.57 -8.17 20.33
C GLU A 190 -8.41 -9.17 20.18
N ALA A 191 -8.38 -9.91 19.07
CA ALA A 191 -7.33 -10.87 18.80
C ALA A 191 -6.04 -10.23 18.24
N GLY A 192 -5.93 -8.90 18.24
CA GLY A 192 -4.72 -8.19 17.81
C GLY A 192 -4.36 -8.41 16.34
N LYS A 193 -5.35 -8.72 15.48
CA LYS A 193 -5.12 -9.04 14.07
C LYS A 193 -4.75 -7.81 13.25
N THR A 194 -4.06 -8.07 12.15
CA THR A 194 -3.81 -7.11 11.08
C THR A 194 -4.98 -7.13 10.11
N ILE A 195 -5.62 -5.99 9.91
CA ILE A 195 -6.72 -5.80 8.97
C ILE A 195 -6.21 -5.07 7.74
N LEU A 196 -6.32 -5.69 6.57
CA LEU A 196 -5.85 -5.19 5.28
C LEU A 196 -7.04 -4.86 4.38
N ILE A 197 -6.88 -3.86 3.51
CA ILE A 197 -7.90 -3.51 2.49
C ILE A 197 -7.56 -4.24 1.18
N ALA A 198 -8.52 -4.99 0.64
CA ALA A 198 -8.41 -5.60 -0.68
C ALA A 198 -8.47 -4.53 -1.78
N ARG A 199 -7.72 -4.73 -2.86
CA ARG A 199 -7.58 -3.74 -3.93
C ARG A 199 -7.74 -4.40 -5.28
N LYS A 200 -8.29 -3.68 -6.23
CA LYS A 200 -8.31 -4.12 -7.63
C LYS A 200 -6.91 -4.00 -8.24
N SER A 201 -6.57 -4.93 -9.13
CA SER A 201 -5.34 -4.81 -9.93
C SER A 201 -5.38 -3.55 -10.80
N ASN A 202 -4.43 -2.65 -10.57
CA ASN A 202 -4.24 -1.41 -11.32
C ASN A 202 -3.14 -1.52 -12.39
N ARG A 203 -2.67 -2.74 -12.72
CA ARG A 203 -1.53 -2.99 -13.64
C ARG A 203 -1.66 -2.27 -14.99
N ARG A 204 -2.86 -2.23 -15.58
CA ARG A 204 -3.09 -1.53 -16.86
C ARG A 204 -2.90 -0.01 -16.72
N ARG A 205 -3.42 0.58 -15.64
CA ARG A 205 -3.26 2.02 -15.33
C ARG A 205 -1.79 2.36 -15.09
N LEU A 206 -1.07 1.48 -14.37
CA LEU A 206 0.36 1.61 -14.12
C LEU A 206 1.17 1.59 -15.42
N ILE A 207 0.99 0.57 -16.25
CA ILE A 207 1.70 0.46 -17.54
C ILE A 207 1.40 1.69 -18.41
N ALA A 208 0.13 2.09 -18.52
CA ALA A 208 -0.25 3.25 -19.31
C ALA A 208 0.40 4.55 -18.79
N ALA A 209 0.48 4.75 -17.47
CA ALA A 209 1.13 5.92 -16.88
C ALA A 209 2.64 5.93 -17.15
N VAL A 210 3.32 4.80 -16.94
CA VAL A 210 4.76 4.66 -17.21
C VAL A 210 5.08 4.86 -18.69
N VAL A 211 4.33 4.22 -19.60
CA VAL A 211 4.53 4.39 -21.06
C VAL A 211 4.36 5.85 -21.47
N LYS A 212 3.32 6.54 -20.98
CA LYS A 212 3.12 7.97 -21.26
C LYS A 212 4.31 8.81 -20.78
N THR A 213 4.83 8.54 -19.59
CA THR A 213 5.99 9.26 -19.04
C THR A 213 7.28 8.98 -19.84
N LEU A 214 7.48 7.73 -20.29
CA LEU A 214 8.62 7.38 -21.15
C LEU A 214 8.55 8.05 -22.53
N LEU A 215 7.36 8.16 -23.15
CA LEU A 215 7.18 8.89 -24.41
C LEU A 215 7.55 10.39 -24.27
N ILE A 216 7.23 10.99 -23.12
CA ILE A 216 7.65 12.37 -22.80
C ILE A 216 9.18 12.46 -22.58
N GLY A 217 9.79 11.44 -21.95
CA GLY A 217 11.24 11.33 -21.86
C GLY A 217 11.92 11.26 -23.24
N LEU A 218 11.36 10.48 -24.17
CA LEU A 218 11.84 10.37 -25.55
C LEU A 218 11.79 11.72 -26.28
N LEU A 219 10.73 12.51 -26.08
CA LEU A 219 10.66 13.87 -26.60
C LEU A 219 11.83 14.75 -26.09
N GLY A 220 12.19 14.62 -24.81
CA GLY A 220 13.36 15.28 -24.24
C GLY A 220 14.68 14.90 -24.93
N VAL A 221 14.86 13.60 -25.23
CA VAL A 221 16.03 13.12 -26.00
C VAL A 221 16.06 13.70 -27.41
N ILE A 222 14.93 13.67 -28.12
CA ILE A 222 14.84 14.21 -29.49
C ILE A 222 15.20 15.70 -29.51
N LEU A 223 14.65 16.49 -28.57
CA LEU A 223 14.94 17.91 -28.47
C LEU A 223 16.44 18.18 -28.20
N ALA A 224 17.06 17.39 -27.32
CA ALA A 224 18.49 17.46 -27.04
C ALA A 224 19.36 17.17 -28.27
N LEU A 225 18.97 16.17 -29.08
CA LEU A 225 19.66 15.82 -30.32
C LEU A 225 19.50 16.91 -31.38
N LEU A 226 18.31 17.48 -31.56
CA LEU A 226 18.07 18.60 -32.48
C LEU A 226 18.90 19.83 -32.10
N LEU A 227 18.96 20.18 -30.82
CA LEU A 227 19.83 21.28 -30.35
C LEU A 227 21.32 20.97 -30.54
N ARG A 228 21.73 19.71 -30.45
CA ARG A 228 23.11 19.30 -30.72
C ARG A 228 23.46 19.41 -32.20
N LEU A 229 22.53 19.12 -33.10
CA LEU A 229 22.70 19.34 -34.54
C LEU A 229 22.81 20.84 -34.84
N TRP A 230 21.97 21.67 -34.21
CA TRP A 230 22.02 23.12 -34.38
C TRP A 230 23.34 23.74 -33.90
N ARG A 231 23.92 23.18 -32.82
CA ARG A 231 25.21 23.61 -32.23
C ARG A 231 26.41 23.51 -33.19
N LEU A 232 26.31 22.78 -34.30
CA LEU A 232 27.37 22.74 -35.32
C LEU A 232 27.65 24.14 -35.95
N THR A 233 26.84 25.15 -35.61
CA THR A 233 27.11 26.56 -35.89
C THR A 233 27.79 27.22 -34.68
N ASP A 234 29.11 27.45 -34.79
CA ASP A 234 30.12 27.65 -33.73
C ASP A 234 29.95 28.80 -32.69
N LYS A 235 28.79 29.46 -32.59
CA LYS A 235 28.63 30.73 -31.84
C LYS A 235 27.85 30.68 -30.52
N HIS A 236 27.38 29.52 -30.04
CA HIS A 236 26.36 29.46 -28.96
C HIS A 236 26.74 28.73 -27.66
N THR A 237 28.00 28.72 -27.23
CA THR A 237 28.44 28.01 -26.00
C THR A 237 27.71 28.45 -24.73
N LEU A 238 27.52 29.77 -24.52
CA LEU A 238 26.85 30.31 -23.33
C LEU A 238 25.38 29.84 -23.22
N VAL A 239 24.65 29.83 -24.34
CA VAL A 239 23.23 29.45 -24.37
C VAL A 239 23.05 28.00 -23.92
N HIS A 240 23.91 27.08 -24.36
CA HIS A 240 23.86 25.68 -23.95
C HIS A 240 24.15 25.48 -22.45
N HIS A 241 25.07 26.27 -21.87
CA HIS A 241 25.35 26.23 -20.44
C HIS A 241 24.16 26.73 -19.63
N VAL A 242 23.58 27.88 -19.99
CA VAL A 242 22.40 28.44 -19.31
C VAL A 242 21.22 27.47 -19.38
N LEU A 243 20.96 26.89 -20.56
CA LEU A 243 19.88 25.92 -20.74
C LEU A 243 20.07 24.66 -19.89
N SER A 244 21.29 24.12 -19.87
CA SER A 244 21.63 22.95 -19.07
C SER A 244 21.39 23.22 -17.58
N ILE A 245 21.93 24.32 -17.05
CA ILE A 245 21.74 24.73 -15.65
C ILE A 245 20.25 24.92 -15.34
N THR A 246 19.50 25.57 -16.24
CA THR A 246 18.06 25.75 -16.10
C THR A 246 17.32 24.41 -16.00
N CYS A 247 17.63 23.46 -16.89
CA CYS A 247 17.06 22.12 -16.84
C CYS A 247 17.42 21.38 -15.54
N MET A 248 18.60 21.57 -14.97
CA MET A 248 18.95 21.02 -13.66
C MET A 248 18.05 21.56 -12.55
N PHE A 249 17.84 22.88 -12.51
CA PHE A 249 16.90 23.48 -11.56
C PHE A 249 15.47 22.97 -11.77
N VAL A 250 15.04 22.78 -13.01
CA VAL A 250 13.75 22.18 -13.34
C VAL A 250 13.65 20.74 -12.82
N VAL A 251 14.68 19.91 -13.01
CA VAL A 251 14.71 18.53 -12.48
C VAL A 251 14.61 18.54 -10.96
N LEU A 252 15.37 19.40 -10.27
CA LEU A 252 15.30 19.50 -8.82
C LEU A 252 13.92 20.00 -8.34
N ALA A 253 13.40 21.06 -8.95
CA ALA A 253 12.10 21.60 -8.61
C ALA A 253 11.00 20.55 -8.82
N CYS A 254 11.04 19.82 -9.95
CA CYS A 254 10.12 18.71 -10.20
C CYS A 254 10.32 17.56 -9.22
N PHE A 255 11.56 17.25 -8.82
CA PHE A 255 11.83 16.22 -7.81
C PHE A 255 11.15 16.56 -6.47
N VAL A 256 11.39 17.78 -5.96
CA VAL A 256 10.81 18.26 -4.70
C VAL A 256 9.29 18.38 -4.81
N ALA A 257 8.78 18.93 -5.92
CA ALA A 257 7.35 19.05 -6.17
C ALA A 257 6.69 17.67 -6.22
N SER A 258 7.22 16.71 -6.98
CA SER A 258 6.65 15.36 -7.05
C SER A 258 6.64 14.65 -5.71
N ALA A 259 7.68 14.82 -4.88
CA ALA A 259 7.77 14.23 -3.55
C ALA A 259 6.83 14.90 -2.53
N SER A 260 6.47 16.17 -2.75
CA SER A 260 5.73 16.98 -1.77
C SER A 260 4.25 17.19 -2.13
N LEU A 261 3.88 17.15 -3.40
CA LEU A 261 2.51 17.43 -3.86
C LEU A 261 1.57 16.26 -3.58
N GLN A 262 0.45 16.55 -2.90
CA GLN A 262 -0.61 15.57 -2.65
C GLN A 262 -1.55 15.40 -3.86
N ARG A 263 -1.82 16.48 -4.60
CA ARG A 263 -2.72 16.45 -5.76
C ARG A 263 -2.11 15.62 -6.89
N SER A 264 -2.82 14.58 -7.29
CA SER A 264 -2.42 13.64 -8.34
C SER A 264 -2.08 14.33 -9.67
N ASP A 265 -2.89 15.31 -10.09
CA ASP A 265 -2.70 15.96 -11.39
C ASP A 265 -1.42 16.80 -11.43
N TYR A 266 -1.14 17.58 -10.39
CA TYR A 266 0.10 18.36 -10.31
C TYR A 266 1.33 17.46 -10.22
N ARG A 267 1.24 16.36 -9.46
CA ARG A 267 2.32 15.36 -9.39
C ARG A 267 2.58 14.71 -10.75
N MET A 268 1.53 14.41 -11.51
CA MET A 268 1.66 13.87 -12.87
C MET A 268 2.37 14.85 -13.81
N VAL A 269 2.02 16.13 -13.76
CA VAL A 269 2.68 17.17 -14.57
C VAL A 269 4.15 17.31 -14.16
N ALA A 270 4.45 17.41 -12.87
CA ALA A 270 5.81 17.48 -12.35
C ALA A 270 6.65 16.27 -12.77
N ASN A 271 6.10 15.05 -12.69
CA ASN A 271 6.78 13.82 -13.12
C ASN A 271 7.13 13.86 -14.62
N ARG A 272 6.20 14.32 -15.47
CA ARG A 272 6.43 14.40 -16.92
C ARG A 272 7.48 15.45 -17.28
N ILE A 273 7.39 16.64 -16.69
CA ILE A 273 8.38 17.71 -16.91
C ILE A 273 9.75 17.26 -16.42
N GLY A 274 9.82 16.68 -15.21
CA GLY A 274 11.05 16.15 -14.63
C GLY A 274 11.69 15.05 -15.47
N THR A 275 10.88 14.13 -16.02
CA THR A 275 11.36 13.07 -16.93
C THR A 275 11.91 13.66 -18.22
N MET A 276 11.16 14.57 -18.86
CA MET A 276 11.60 15.25 -20.08
C MET A 276 12.94 15.97 -19.88
N ALA A 277 13.05 16.75 -18.80
CA ALA A 277 14.27 17.48 -18.47
C ALA A 277 15.44 16.53 -18.16
N SER A 278 15.21 15.45 -17.41
CA SER A 278 16.26 14.46 -17.10
C SER A 278 16.79 13.75 -18.36
N CYS A 279 15.90 13.33 -19.25
CA CYS A 279 16.26 12.71 -20.53
C CYS A 279 16.94 13.71 -21.48
N PHE A 280 16.46 14.96 -21.51
CA PHE A 280 17.11 16.06 -22.24
C PHE A 280 18.56 16.24 -21.76
N LEU A 281 18.79 16.35 -20.46
CA LEU A 281 20.13 16.45 -19.90
C LEU A 281 20.96 15.21 -20.21
N THR A 282 20.37 14.02 -20.16
CA THR A 282 21.09 12.77 -20.49
C THR A 282 21.63 12.75 -21.92
N ALA A 283 20.99 13.43 -22.88
CA ALA A 283 21.47 13.52 -24.26
C ALA A 283 22.28 14.80 -24.55
N HIS A 284 21.98 15.91 -23.88
CA HIS A 284 22.57 17.23 -24.16
C HIS A 284 23.78 17.57 -23.28
N TRP A 285 23.80 17.13 -22.03
CA TRP A 285 24.71 17.64 -21.00
C TRP A 285 26.18 17.48 -21.40
N TYR A 286 26.95 18.56 -21.23
CA TYR A 286 28.40 18.56 -21.48
C TYR A 286 29.16 18.01 -20.26
N ASN A 287 30.34 17.43 -20.48
CA ASN A 287 31.20 16.98 -19.39
C ASN A 287 31.52 18.13 -18.44
N PHE A 288 30.91 18.13 -17.25
CA PHE A 288 31.36 18.99 -16.18
C PHE A 288 32.72 18.51 -15.67
N HIS A 289 33.60 19.45 -15.30
CA HIS A 289 34.87 19.13 -14.66
C HIS A 289 34.61 18.36 -13.35
N THR A 290 35.03 17.09 -13.31
CA THR A 290 35.43 16.31 -12.12
C THR A 290 34.68 16.51 -10.78
N PHE A 291 33.41 16.90 -10.74
CA PHE A 291 32.64 16.99 -9.48
C PHE A 291 32.61 15.64 -8.72
N LEU A 292 32.74 14.54 -9.45
CA LEU A 292 32.85 13.16 -8.94
C LEU A 292 34.12 12.47 -9.45
N GLY A 293 35.07 13.23 -9.97
CA GLY A 293 36.26 12.69 -10.60
C GLY A 293 37.06 11.87 -9.60
N LEU A 294 37.01 10.55 -9.74
CA LEU A 294 37.92 9.67 -9.03
C LEU A 294 39.35 10.02 -9.46
N PRO A 295 40.25 10.38 -8.53
CA PRO A 295 41.64 10.66 -8.85
C PRO A 295 42.23 9.49 -9.64
N GLY A 296 42.82 9.76 -10.80
CA GLY A 296 43.45 8.74 -11.65
C GLY A 296 42.54 8.08 -12.70
N PHE A 297 41.23 8.33 -12.72
CA PHE A 297 40.35 7.80 -13.77
C PHE A 297 40.21 8.75 -14.96
N SER A 298 40.02 8.18 -16.15
CA SER A 298 39.83 8.95 -17.39
C SER A 298 38.55 9.81 -17.34
N LYS A 299 38.54 10.92 -18.09
CA LYS A 299 37.36 11.80 -18.26
C LYS A 299 36.09 11.05 -18.68
N MET A 300 36.23 9.88 -19.29
CA MET A 300 35.13 9.00 -19.68
C MET A 300 34.34 8.48 -18.47
N TRP A 301 35.00 8.19 -17.35
CA TRP A 301 34.32 7.68 -16.16
C TRP A 301 33.35 8.70 -15.56
N SER A 302 33.80 9.94 -15.38
CA SER A 302 32.96 11.03 -14.91
C SER A 302 31.75 11.28 -15.81
N LEU A 303 31.91 11.11 -17.12
CA LEU A 303 30.81 11.19 -18.08
C LEU A 303 29.80 10.06 -17.84
N LEU A 304 30.25 8.80 -17.77
CA LEU A 304 29.37 7.65 -17.56
C LEU A 304 28.58 7.77 -16.26
N GLU A 305 29.25 8.19 -15.19
CA GLU A 305 28.63 8.41 -13.90
C GLU A 305 27.56 9.52 -13.94
N GLN A 306 27.86 10.67 -14.55
CA GLN A 306 26.88 11.75 -14.73
C GLN A 306 25.65 11.28 -15.52
N ARG A 307 25.86 10.53 -16.61
CA ARG A 307 24.75 9.97 -17.40
C ARG A 307 23.93 8.98 -16.59
N PHE A 308 24.58 8.14 -15.80
CA PHE A 308 23.91 7.16 -14.96
C PHE A 308 23.06 7.85 -13.86
N LEU A 309 23.57 8.91 -13.23
CA LEU A 309 22.80 9.72 -12.29
C LEU A 309 21.57 10.37 -12.94
N LEU A 310 21.67 10.86 -14.18
CA LEU A 310 20.53 11.42 -14.89
C LEU A 310 19.50 10.36 -15.29
N LEU A 311 19.94 9.14 -15.64
CA LEU A 311 19.05 8.00 -15.87
C LEU A 311 18.33 7.56 -14.59
N ILE A 312 19.03 7.58 -13.46
CA ILE A 312 18.46 7.40 -12.11
C ILE A 312 17.36 8.44 -11.88
N MET A 313 17.61 9.72 -12.14
CA MET A 313 16.59 10.77 -12.01
C MET A 313 15.38 10.56 -12.95
N ALA A 314 15.60 10.13 -14.19
CA ALA A 314 14.49 9.79 -15.09
C ALA A 314 13.67 8.58 -14.57
N SER A 315 14.34 7.56 -14.03
CA SER A 315 13.69 6.39 -13.43
C SER A 315 12.87 6.74 -12.19
N TYR A 316 13.34 7.71 -11.38
CA TYR A 316 12.60 8.22 -10.23
C TYR A 316 11.23 8.74 -10.64
N PHE A 317 11.14 9.58 -11.67
CA PHE A 317 9.85 10.11 -12.11
C PHE A 317 8.91 9.04 -12.67
N CYS A 318 9.45 7.96 -13.24
CA CYS A 318 8.66 6.78 -13.62
C CYS A 318 8.11 6.04 -12.39
N LEU A 319 8.95 5.84 -11.35
CA LEU A 319 8.50 5.25 -10.08
C LEU A 319 7.50 6.15 -9.34
N MET A 320 7.64 7.47 -9.44
CA MET A 320 6.68 8.41 -8.86
C MET A 320 5.30 8.33 -9.53
N GLU A 321 5.22 7.96 -10.80
CA GLU A 321 3.93 7.64 -11.44
C GLU A 321 3.33 6.34 -10.90
N VAL A 322 4.16 5.35 -10.57
CA VAL A 322 3.70 4.12 -9.91
C VAL A 322 3.09 4.45 -8.55
N ASP A 323 3.79 5.20 -7.72
CA ASP A 323 3.29 5.66 -6.42
C ASP A 323 1.99 6.47 -6.56
N ARG A 324 1.91 7.37 -7.56
CA ARG A 324 0.71 8.18 -7.83
C ARG A 324 -0.50 7.32 -8.16
N ILE A 325 -0.37 6.36 -9.07
CA ILE A 325 -1.47 5.47 -9.47
C ILE A 325 -1.88 4.53 -8.32
N ASN A 326 -0.92 4.06 -7.52
CA ASN A 326 -1.21 3.28 -6.33
C ASN A 326 -1.98 4.10 -5.29
N CYS A 327 -1.62 5.37 -5.10
CA CYS A 327 -2.32 6.28 -4.21
C CYS A 327 -3.77 6.52 -4.65
N LEU A 328 -4.00 6.73 -5.96
CA LEU A 328 -5.34 6.89 -6.51
C LEU A 328 -6.20 5.64 -6.30
N SER A 329 -5.64 4.47 -6.62
CA SER A 329 -6.33 3.19 -6.40
C SER A 329 -6.69 3.00 -4.92
N TRP A 330 -5.82 3.41 -4.00
CA TRP A 330 -6.12 3.32 -2.57
C TRP A 330 -7.26 4.27 -2.16
N GLY A 331 -7.24 5.52 -2.65
CA GLY A 331 -8.30 6.49 -2.38
C GLY A 331 -9.67 6.02 -2.87
N GLU A 332 -9.72 5.34 -4.02
CA GLU A 332 -10.95 4.72 -4.56
C GLU A 332 -11.51 3.64 -3.60
N GLU A 333 -10.66 2.75 -3.10
CA GLU A 333 -11.07 1.65 -2.20
C GLU A 333 -11.45 2.16 -0.79
N THR A 334 -10.73 3.15 -0.27
CA THR A 334 -11.09 3.82 0.98
C THR A 334 -12.42 4.58 0.86
N SER A 335 -12.67 5.22 -0.29
CA SER A 335 -13.95 5.88 -0.57
C SER A 335 -15.10 4.87 -0.54
N GLN A 336 -14.92 3.71 -1.16
CA GLN A 336 -15.90 2.61 -1.12
C GLN A 336 -16.20 2.14 0.31
N LEU A 337 -15.19 2.02 1.18
CA LEU A 337 -15.40 1.67 2.59
C LEU A 337 -16.06 2.80 3.41
N ARG A 338 -16.07 4.04 2.92
CA ARG A 338 -16.74 5.16 3.60
C ARG A 338 -18.17 5.35 3.14
N THR A 339 -18.53 4.91 1.93
CA THR A 339 -19.88 5.05 1.37
C THR A 339 -20.93 4.44 2.30
N GLY A 340 -21.77 5.29 2.90
CA GLY A 340 -22.85 4.89 3.81
C GLY A 340 -22.41 4.57 5.25
N PHE A 341 -21.11 4.52 5.56
CA PHE A 341 -20.64 4.33 6.93
C PHE A 341 -20.73 5.65 7.71
N GLN A 342 -21.51 5.66 8.78
CA GLN A 342 -21.80 6.87 9.58
C GLN A 342 -20.74 7.15 10.66
N GLY A 343 -19.58 6.49 10.60
CA GLY A 343 -18.50 6.67 11.56
C GLY A 343 -18.61 5.79 12.81
N SER A 344 -19.73 5.09 13.02
CA SER A 344 -19.90 4.14 14.11
C SER A 344 -20.64 2.87 13.68
N ILE A 345 -20.23 1.73 14.23
CA ILE A 345 -20.91 0.44 14.09
C ILE A 345 -22.27 0.40 14.79
N ALA A 346 -22.58 1.37 15.66
CA ALA A 346 -23.90 1.50 16.27
C ALA A 346 -25.03 1.70 15.24
N HIS A 347 -24.68 2.18 14.03
CA HIS A 347 -25.61 2.35 12.92
C HIS A 347 -25.60 1.17 11.93
N ALA A 348 -24.81 0.13 12.19
CA ALA A 348 -24.75 -1.04 11.34
C ALA A 348 -26.03 -1.87 11.46
N THR A 349 -26.48 -2.44 10.34
CA THR A 349 -27.76 -3.16 10.26
C THR A 349 -27.54 -4.67 10.15
N CYS A 350 -28.54 -5.45 10.59
CA CYS A 350 -28.56 -6.90 10.43
C CYS A 350 -29.89 -7.33 9.83
N SER A 351 -29.87 -8.37 9.00
CA SER A 351 -31.09 -8.95 8.41
C SER A 351 -31.97 -9.67 9.44
N LYS A 352 -31.38 -10.15 10.54
CA LYS A 352 -32.11 -10.78 11.65
C LYS A 352 -31.96 -9.90 12.91
N PRO A 353 -33.07 -9.39 13.47
CA PRO A 353 -33.01 -8.55 14.68
C PRO A 353 -32.34 -9.25 15.87
N ASP A 354 -32.59 -10.55 16.06
CA ASP A 354 -32.01 -11.31 17.18
C ASP A 354 -30.48 -11.42 17.08
N ASP A 355 -29.95 -11.56 15.87
CA ASP A 355 -28.49 -11.52 15.64
C ASP A 355 -27.95 -10.15 16.06
N ALA A 356 -28.68 -9.06 15.75
CA ALA A 356 -28.24 -7.72 16.11
C ALA A 356 -28.15 -7.53 17.62
N VAL A 357 -29.17 -7.97 18.36
CA VAL A 357 -29.15 -7.93 19.83
C VAL A 357 -27.95 -8.71 20.37
N ARG A 358 -27.75 -9.96 19.93
CA ARG A 358 -26.63 -10.81 20.38
C ARG A 358 -25.27 -10.18 20.09
N ILE A 359 -25.07 -9.66 18.88
CA ILE A 359 -23.82 -9.02 18.47
C ILE A 359 -23.56 -7.76 19.31
N HIS A 360 -24.56 -6.88 19.46
CA HIS A 360 -24.40 -5.67 20.27
C HIS A 360 -24.15 -5.99 21.74
N THR A 361 -24.82 -7.01 22.29
CA THR A 361 -24.56 -7.49 23.65
C THR A 361 -23.12 -7.99 23.80
N GLU A 362 -22.60 -8.76 22.84
CA GLU A 362 -21.25 -9.30 22.94
C GLU A 362 -20.16 -8.24 22.74
N ILE A 363 -20.37 -7.26 21.86
CA ILE A 363 -19.46 -6.12 21.70
C ILE A 363 -19.50 -5.24 22.97
N GLY A 364 -20.69 -5.04 23.54
CA GLY A 364 -20.89 -4.30 24.78
C GLY A 364 -20.24 -2.91 24.77
N THR A 365 -19.43 -2.64 25.81
CA THR A 365 -18.74 -1.37 25.99
C THR A 365 -17.59 -1.13 25.02
N GLN A 366 -17.17 -2.15 24.27
CA GLN A 366 -16.03 -2.06 23.35
C GLN A 366 -16.36 -1.39 22.00
N THR A 367 -17.61 -0.96 21.80
CA THR A 367 -18.06 -0.31 20.55
C THR A 367 -17.11 0.80 20.09
N LYS A 368 -16.62 1.65 21.01
CA LYS A 368 -15.68 2.73 20.70
C LYS A 368 -14.32 2.23 20.22
N ASP A 369 -13.81 1.13 20.78
CA ASP A 369 -12.53 0.55 20.34
C ASP A 369 -12.63 -0.10 18.95
N VAL A 370 -13.79 -0.66 18.62
CA VAL A 370 -14.07 -1.20 17.28
C VAL A 370 -14.18 -0.07 16.26
N ASP A 371 -14.95 0.97 16.57
CA ASP A 371 -15.05 2.20 15.77
C ASP A 371 -13.67 2.80 15.53
N TYR A 372 -12.84 2.82 16.58
CA TYR A 372 -11.47 3.28 16.50
C TYR A 372 -10.60 2.41 15.58
N ALA A 373 -10.73 1.09 15.65
CA ALA A 373 -9.99 0.18 14.79
C ALA A 373 -10.37 0.33 13.30
N ILE A 374 -11.66 0.54 13.03
CA ILE A 374 -12.20 0.84 11.70
C ILE A 374 -11.71 2.22 11.25
N HIS A 375 -11.71 3.23 12.12
CA HIS A 375 -11.16 4.55 11.82
C HIS A 375 -9.68 4.44 11.40
N VAL A 376 -8.87 3.70 12.15
CA VAL A 376 -7.46 3.45 11.81
C VAL A 376 -7.35 2.77 10.43
N LEU A 377 -8.17 1.76 10.14
CA LEU A 377 -8.23 1.11 8.83
C LEU A 377 -8.52 2.11 7.70
N LEU A 378 -9.56 2.93 7.87
CA LEU A 378 -10.01 3.90 6.87
C LEU A 378 -9.06 5.08 6.69
N THR A 379 -8.27 5.43 7.71
CA THR A 379 -7.34 6.57 7.69
C THR A 379 -5.95 6.15 7.22
N ALA A 380 -5.41 5.05 7.77
CA ALA A 380 -4.08 4.57 7.40
C ALA A 380 -4.05 3.64 6.18
N GLY A 381 -5.17 2.99 5.86
CA GLY A 381 -5.25 2.02 4.77
C GLY A 381 -5.02 0.56 5.19
N MET A 382 -4.79 0.35 6.48
CA MET A 382 -4.73 -0.92 7.18
C MET A 382 -4.86 -0.65 8.68
N SER A 383 -5.20 -1.66 9.47
CA SER A 383 -5.26 -1.56 10.93
C SER A 383 -4.40 -2.64 11.56
N THR A 384 -3.22 -2.26 12.07
CA THR A 384 -2.31 -3.12 12.85
C THR A 384 -2.33 -2.70 14.31
N PRO A 385 -1.97 -3.59 15.25
CA PRO A 385 -1.81 -3.20 16.66
C PRO A 385 -0.92 -1.97 16.83
N THR A 386 0.22 -1.93 16.11
CA THR A 386 1.15 -0.80 16.17
C THR A 386 0.52 0.51 15.68
N LEU A 387 -0.20 0.50 14.56
CA LEU A 387 -0.86 1.71 14.06
C LEU A 387 -1.98 2.19 14.98
N ARG A 388 -2.71 1.26 15.60
CA ARG A 388 -3.71 1.60 16.63
C ARG A 388 -3.05 2.30 17.82
N ASP A 389 -1.91 1.80 18.30
CA ASP A 389 -1.17 2.44 19.41
C ASP A 389 -0.61 3.81 19.03
N VAL A 390 -0.04 3.93 17.83
CA VAL A 390 0.52 5.20 17.30
C VAL A 390 -0.58 6.25 17.15
N ALA A 391 -1.74 5.86 16.62
CA ALA A 391 -2.88 6.75 16.51
C ALA A 391 -3.43 7.14 17.90
N ARG A 392 -3.45 6.23 18.89
CA ARG A 392 -3.91 6.52 20.27
C ARG A 392 -3.00 7.52 20.96
N ALA A 393 -1.73 7.54 20.58
CA ALA A 393 -0.77 8.54 21.02
C ALA A 393 -0.94 9.92 20.36
N GLY A 394 -1.98 10.09 19.52
CA GLY A 394 -2.30 11.35 18.84
C GLY A 394 -1.46 11.63 17.59
N VAL A 395 -0.76 10.62 17.05
CA VAL A 395 -0.01 10.76 15.80
C VAL A 395 -0.98 10.61 14.62
N TRP A 396 -0.89 11.51 13.65
CA TRP A 396 -1.68 11.46 12.43
C TRP A 396 -1.22 10.34 11.51
N ILE A 397 -2.06 9.32 11.36
CA ILE A 397 -1.75 8.09 10.62
C ILE A 397 -2.31 8.07 9.19
N GLN A 398 -2.69 9.22 8.62
CA GLN A 398 -3.24 9.26 7.26
C GLN A 398 -2.25 8.68 6.24
N ASP A 399 -2.73 7.73 5.44
CA ASP A 399 -1.93 6.97 4.47
C ASP A 399 -0.70 6.27 5.07
N ALA A 400 -0.67 5.99 6.39
CA ALA A 400 0.48 5.37 7.03
C ALA A 400 0.78 3.97 6.48
N GLY A 401 -0.25 3.25 6.00
CA GLY A 401 -0.11 1.96 5.32
C GLY A 401 0.18 2.00 3.84
N HIS A 402 0.46 3.18 3.31
CA HIS A 402 0.86 3.33 1.92
C HIS A 402 2.39 3.34 1.79
N ALA A 403 2.94 2.36 1.09
CA ALA A 403 4.35 2.33 0.74
C ALA A 403 4.65 3.31 -0.40
N GLU A 404 5.59 4.23 -0.18
CA GLU A 404 6.16 5.10 -1.22
C GLU A 404 7.48 4.49 -1.69
N ILE A 405 7.51 3.92 -2.89
CA ILE A 405 8.65 3.12 -3.34
C ILE A 405 9.68 3.94 -4.13
N ALA A 406 9.31 5.11 -4.67
CA ALA A 406 10.16 5.81 -5.62
C ALA A 406 11.48 6.31 -5.01
N VAL A 407 11.42 7.08 -3.92
CA VAL A 407 12.64 7.60 -3.27
C VAL A 407 13.45 6.49 -2.62
N PRO A 408 12.88 5.57 -1.81
CA PRO A 408 13.65 4.50 -1.20
C PRO A 408 14.21 3.53 -2.24
N GLY A 409 13.44 3.20 -3.28
CA GLY A 409 13.90 2.37 -4.38
C GLY A 409 15.15 2.94 -5.05
N LEU A 410 15.17 4.26 -5.28
CA LEU A 410 16.33 4.99 -5.80
C LEU A 410 17.51 5.00 -4.81
N ALA A 411 17.22 5.35 -3.56
CA ALA A 411 18.22 5.56 -2.53
C ALA A 411 18.92 4.25 -2.11
N LEU A 412 18.20 3.12 -2.16
CA LEU A 412 18.69 1.82 -1.71
C LEU A 412 19.28 0.97 -2.84
N VAL A 413 18.81 1.08 -4.09
CA VAL A 413 19.26 0.18 -5.16
C VAL A 413 20.32 0.85 -6.06
N PRO A 414 19.97 1.76 -6.97
CA PRO A 414 20.96 2.33 -7.89
C PRO A 414 22.01 3.19 -7.18
N CYS A 415 21.68 3.89 -6.09
CA CYS A 415 22.69 4.62 -5.31
C CYS A 415 23.70 3.67 -4.62
N THR A 416 23.26 2.51 -4.13
CA THR A 416 24.20 1.48 -3.60
C THR A 416 25.12 0.96 -4.69
N PHE A 417 24.58 0.76 -5.90
CA PHE A 417 25.37 0.31 -7.03
C PHE A 417 26.45 1.34 -7.40
N ILE A 418 26.10 2.64 -7.49
CA ILE A 418 27.10 3.71 -7.72
C ILE A 418 28.14 3.75 -6.61
N ALA A 419 27.71 3.75 -5.35
CA ALA A 419 28.62 3.81 -4.21
C ALA A 419 29.62 2.63 -4.23
N THR A 420 29.13 1.44 -4.53
CA THR A 420 29.94 0.24 -4.70
C THR A 420 30.94 0.39 -5.85
N LEU A 421 30.51 0.87 -7.01
CA LEU A 421 31.41 1.11 -8.15
C LEU A 421 32.49 2.15 -7.82
N ARG A 422 32.14 3.22 -7.09
CA ARG A 422 33.11 4.23 -6.62
C ARG A 422 34.14 3.63 -5.66
N LEU A 423 33.68 2.79 -4.72
CA LEU A 423 34.56 2.10 -3.80
C LEU A 423 35.53 1.19 -4.55
N PHE A 424 35.04 0.35 -5.47
CA PHE A 424 35.90 -0.51 -6.28
C PHE A 424 36.92 0.29 -7.09
N ALA A 425 36.48 1.36 -7.74
CA ALA A 425 37.37 2.21 -8.51
C ALA A 425 38.42 2.91 -7.63
N THR A 426 38.07 3.28 -6.38
CA THR A 426 39.03 3.81 -5.39
C THR A 426 40.08 2.77 -4.96
N LEU A 427 39.72 1.47 -4.93
CA LEU A 427 40.61 0.39 -4.49
C LEU A 427 41.57 -0.13 -5.59
N ILE A 428 41.24 0.02 -6.88
CA ILE A 428 42.02 -0.51 -8.00
C ILE A 428 43.45 0.08 -8.12
N PRO A 429 43.67 1.40 -8.02
CA PRO A 429 45.02 1.94 -8.07
C PRO A 429 45.72 1.72 -6.72
N PHE A 430 46.30 0.52 -6.56
CA PHE A 430 46.95 0.05 -5.34
C PHE A 430 48.11 0.96 -4.89
N SER A 431 48.74 1.68 -5.83
CA SER A 431 49.80 2.66 -5.54
C SER A 431 49.32 3.90 -4.79
N SER A 432 48.05 4.31 -4.94
CA SER A 432 47.47 5.44 -4.21
C SER A 432 46.98 5.07 -2.80
N LEU A 433 46.91 3.78 -2.46
CA LEU A 433 46.48 3.33 -1.13
C LEU A 433 47.44 3.78 -0.01
N GLN A 434 48.71 4.02 -0.32
CA GLN A 434 49.71 4.51 0.64
C GLN A 434 49.45 5.96 1.11
N TYR A 435 48.75 6.77 0.32
CA TYR A 435 48.45 8.17 0.63
C TYR A 435 46.99 8.41 1.03
N MET A 436 46.09 7.48 0.70
CA MET A 436 44.69 7.56 1.10
C MET A 436 44.55 7.13 2.55
N ALA A 437 44.03 8.02 3.38
CA ALA A 437 43.81 7.69 4.76
C ALA A 437 42.67 6.66 4.89
N TRP A 438 42.95 5.53 5.54
CA TRP A 438 42.07 4.38 5.74
C TRP A 438 40.64 4.76 6.19
N TYR A 439 40.47 5.87 6.90
CA TYR A 439 39.17 6.38 7.33
C TYR A 439 38.24 6.65 6.15
N TYR A 440 38.75 7.09 5.00
CA TYR A 440 37.94 7.40 3.81
C TYR A 440 37.28 6.15 3.23
N ILE A 441 38.03 5.03 3.19
CA ILE A 441 37.51 3.72 2.76
C ILE A 441 36.40 3.27 3.72
N VAL A 442 36.63 3.39 5.03
CA VAL A 442 35.63 3.05 6.05
C VAL A 442 34.35 3.86 5.86
N PHE A 443 34.47 5.18 5.64
CA PHE A 443 33.31 6.05 5.40
C PHE A 443 32.58 5.76 4.09
N GLN A 444 33.24 5.25 3.04
CA GLN A 444 32.55 4.79 1.83
C GLN A 444 31.86 3.43 2.02
N CYS A 445 32.46 2.50 2.76
CA CYS A 445 31.88 1.19 3.06
C CYS A 445 30.62 1.30 3.92
N LEU A 446 30.62 2.21 4.89
CA LEU A 446 29.54 2.35 5.87
C LEU A 446 28.14 2.57 5.26
N PRO A 447 27.92 3.56 4.37
CA PRO A 447 26.61 3.77 3.75
C PRO A 447 26.19 2.60 2.84
N ILE A 448 27.13 1.87 2.21
CA ILE A 448 26.82 0.65 1.45
C ILE A 448 26.26 -0.42 2.39
N LEU A 449 26.96 -0.69 3.49
CA LEU A 449 26.53 -1.67 4.49
C LEU A 449 25.18 -1.28 5.11
N CYS A 450 24.98 -0.01 5.45
CA CYS A 450 23.71 0.49 5.98
C CYS A 450 22.57 0.30 4.97
N ARG A 451 22.77 0.57 3.67
CA ARG A 451 21.74 0.35 2.65
C ARG A 451 21.40 -1.13 2.47
N VAL A 452 22.40 -2.00 2.43
CA VAL A 452 22.17 -3.46 2.36
C VAL A 452 21.40 -3.93 3.59
N PHE A 453 21.79 -3.47 4.78
CA PHE A 453 21.06 -3.74 6.02
C PHE A 453 19.59 -3.26 5.93
N LEU A 454 19.34 -2.03 5.47
CA LEU A 454 18.00 -1.50 5.30
C LEU A 454 17.15 -2.31 4.31
N ILE A 455 17.74 -2.78 3.20
CA ILE A 455 17.06 -3.67 2.27
C ILE A 455 16.62 -4.95 3.00
N VAL A 456 17.52 -5.57 3.77
CA VAL A 456 17.21 -6.78 4.54
C VAL A 456 16.11 -6.52 5.58
N VAL A 457 16.20 -5.41 6.33
CA VAL A 457 15.19 -5.02 7.32
C VAL A 457 13.84 -4.82 6.64
N VAL A 458 13.76 -4.02 5.58
CA VAL A 458 12.50 -3.81 4.82
C VAL A 458 11.93 -5.13 4.30
N CYS A 459 12.77 -6.05 3.78
CA CYS A 459 12.28 -7.35 3.31
C CYS A 459 11.72 -8.24 4.43
N ARG A 460 12.20 -8.09 5.68
CA ARG A 460 11.82 -8.93 6.83
C ARG A 460 10.74 -8.32 7.71
N SER A 461 10.62 -6.99 7.79
CA SER A 461 9.67 -6.28 8.64
C SER A 461 8.22 -6.62 8.34
N ALA A 462 7.32 -6.36 9.29
CA ALA A 462 5.88 -6.39 9.06
C ALA A 462 5.46 -5.30 8.05
N THR A 463 4.30 -5.44 7.43
CA THR A 463 3.83 -4.54 6.35
C THR A 463 3.78 -3.07 6.78
N ASP A 464 3.34 -2.80 8.00
CA ASP A 464 3.27 -1.46 8.58
C ASP A 464 4.63 -0.85 8.85
N GLU A 465 5.54 -1.62 9.44
CA GLU A 465 6.93 -1.21 9.65
C GLU A 465 7.66 -0.98 8.33
N ARG A 466 7.36 -1.74 7.27
CA ARG A 466 7.89 -1.46 5.92
C ARG A 466 7.43 -0.10 5.41
N CYS A 467 6.14 0.19 5.50
CA CYS A 467 5.59 1.48 5.07
C CYS A 467 6.22 2.63 5.85
N PHE A 468 6.40 2.47 7.17
CA PHE A 468 7.10 3.42 8.02
C PHE A 468 8.55 3.66 7.55
N ILE A 469 9.34 2.60 7.38
CA ILE A 469 10.75 2.71 6.98
C ILE A 469 10.87 3.39 5.61
N LEU A 470 10.02 3.02 4.65
CA LEU A 470 10.03 3.60 3.31
C LEU A 470 9.70 5.11 3.35
N LYS A 471 8.67 5.51 4.09
CA LYS A 471 8.32 6.93 4.26
C LYS A 471 9.43 7.70 4.97
N MET A 472 10.01 7.13 6.02
CA MET A 472 11.13 7.73 6.74
C MET A 472 12.31 7.98 5.81
N ILE A 473 12.72 6.98 5.00
CA ILE A 473 13.78 7.15 4.00
C ILE A 473 13.43 8.30 3.04
N THR A 474 12.20 8.36 2.53
CA THR A 474 11.75 9.46 1.66
C THR A 474 11.98 10.82 2.32
N LYS A 475 11.53 11.01 3.57
CA LYS A 475 11.67 12.30 4.26
C LYS A 475 13.11 12.67 4.54
N LEU A 476 13.90 11.71 5.04
CA LEU A 476 15.31 11.92 5.34
C LEU A 476 16.11 12.23 4.07
N CYS A 477 15.84 11.57 2.94
CA CYS A 477 16.45 11.89 1.66
C CYS A 477 16.05 13.28 1.15
N VAL A 478 14.80 13.71 1.30
CA VAL A 478 14.38 15.08 0.92
C VAL A 478 15.10 16.12 1.77
N VAL A 479 15.15 15.94 3.09
CA VAL A 479 15.89 16.83 3.99
C VAL A 479 17.37 16.89 3.60
N TYR A 480 17.99 15.73 3.38
CA TYR A 480 19.36 15.63 2.92
C TYR A 480 19.60 16.42 1.63
N LEU A 481 18.74 16.26 0.61
CA LEU A 481 18.87 16.97 -0.67
C LEU A 481 18.69 18.49 -0.55
N ILE A 482 17.78 18.96 0.31
CA ILE A 482 17.57 20.40 0.56
C ILE A 482 18.84 21.05 1.12
N PHE A 483 19.53 20.38 2.04
CA PHE A 483 20.78 20.89 2.62
C PHE A 483 21.99 20.69 1.72
N LEU A 484 22.08 19.54 1.05
CA LEU A 484 23.22 19.19 0.21
C LEU A 484 23.27 20.04 -1.06
N PHE A 485 22.13 20.30 -1.69
CA PHE A 485 22.09 20.92 -3.02
C PHE A 485 22.74 22.32 -3.05
N PRO A 486 22.44 23.26 -2.14
CA PRO A 486 23.12 24.56 -2.10
C PRO A 486 24.63 24.44 -1.87
N ILE A 487 25.05 23.48 -1.04
CA ILE A 487 26.47 23.20 -0.80
C ILE A 487 27.11 22.74 -2.11
N MET A 488 26.53 21.74 -2.79
CA MET A 488 27.05 21.24 -4.07
C MET A 488 27.17 22.35 -5.11
N VAL A 489 26.14 23.21 -5.24
CA VAL A 489 26.17 24.36 -6.17
C VAL A 489 27.27 25.35 -5.78
N SER A 490 27.42 25.66 -4.49
CA SER A 490 28.45 26.59 -4.01
C SER A 490 29.86 26.05 -4.24
N MET A 491 30.08 24.75 -4.00
CA MET A 491 31.36 24.10 -4.21
C MET A 491 31.74 24.06 -5.70
N GLU A 492 30.77 23.74 -6.56
CA GLU A 492 30.95 23.77 -8.00
C GLU A 492 31.31 25.19 -8.47
N TRP A 493 30.61 26.20 -7.96
CA TRP A 493 30.90 27.60 -8.29
C TRP A 493 32.32 28.03 -7.89
N ARG A 494 32.81 27.55 -6.74
CA ARG A 494 34.13 27.90 -6.21
C ARG A 494 35.28 27.12 -6.86
N LYS A 495 35.00 26.13 -7.73
CA LYS A 495 35.99 25.20 -8.29
C LYS A 495 36.87 24.53 -7.22
N SER A 496 36.40 24.45 -5.97
CA SER A 496 37.15 23.87 -4.85
C SER A 496 36.72 22.41 -4.69
N GLN A 497 37.53 21.49 -5.24
CA GLN A 497 37.19 20.06 -5.29
C GLN A 497 37.73 19.28 -4.09
N ASP A 498 38.85 19.71 -3.50
CA ASP A 498 39.63 18.87 -2.58
C ASP A 498 38.93 18.59 -1.24
N ALA A 499 38.02 19.46 -0.78
CA ALA A 499 37.34 19.29 0.51
C ALA A 499 35.92 18.68 0.41
N ALA A 500 35.35 18.55 -0.80
CA ALA A 500 33.94 18.18 -0.98
C ALA A 500 33.65 16.70 -0.69
N GLY A 501 34.48 15.82 -1.25
CA GLY A 501 34.25 14.38 -1.23
C GLY A 501 34.07 13.81 0.18
N PRO A 502 34.99 14.08 1.13
CA PRO A 502 34.88 13.58 2.49
C PRO A 502 33.62 14.07 3.22
N LEU A 503 33.27 15.36 3.07
CA LEU A 503 32.10 15.94 3.73
C LEU A 503 30.79 15.30 3.22
N LEU A 504 30.67 15.13 1.90
CA LEU A 504 29.50 14.47 1.28
C LEU A 504 29.38 13.02 1.73
N THR A 505 30.49 12.29 1.75
CA THR A 505 30.53 10.88 2.19
C THR A 505 30.14 10.76 3.67
N PHE A 506 30.62 11.68 4.52
CA PHE A 506 30.27 11.72 5.93
C PHE A 506 28.78 12.02 6.15
N ALA A 507 28.24 13.01 5.43
CA ALA A 507 26.82 13.36 5.52
C ALA A 507 25.92 12.20 5.07
N GLU A 508 26.30 11.50 3.99
CA GLU A 508 25.62 10.30 3.50
C GLU A 508 25.68 9.15 4.51
N ALA A 509 26.85 8.87 5.09
CA ALA A 509 27.00 7.86 6.13
C ALA A 509 26.12 8.17 7.36
N GLY A 510 26.14 9.43 7.81
CA GLY A 510 25.28 9.89 8.92
C GLY A 510 23.79 9.70 8.63
N LEU A 511 23.33 10.06 7.43
CA LEU A 511 21.93 9.88 7.00
C LEU A 511 21.49 8.41 7.13
N PHE A 512 22.27 7.48 6.58
CA PHE A 512 21.90 6.07 6.59
C PHE A 512 22.09 5.39 7.96
N LEU A 513 23.03 5.84 8.78
CA LEU A 513 23.13 5.41 10.18
C LEU A 513 21.90 5.79 10.99
N VAL A 514 21.45 7.05 10.87
CA VAL A 514 20.21 7.52 11.52
C VAL A 514 19.01 6.71 11.04
N THR A 515 18.93 6.47 9.72
CA THR A 515 17.88 5.64 9.12
C THR A 515 17.90 4.20 9.67
N CYS A 516 19.08 3.59 9.83
CA CYS A 516 19.21 2.25 10.43
C CYS A 516 18.74 2.24 11.89
N GLY A 517 19.11 3.26 12.67
CA GLY A 517 18.73 3.39 14.07
C GLY A 517 17.21 3.44 14.27
N PHE A 518 16.52 4.27 13.49
CA PHE A 518 15.04 4.33 13.53
C PHE A 518 14.39 3.07 12.96
N SER A 519 14.94 2.48 11.89
CA SER A 519 14.40 1.24 11.31
C SER A 519 14.49 0.06 12.28
N PHE A 520 15.54 0.00 13.10
CA PHE A 520 15.68 -1.02 14.13
C PHE A 520 14.71 -0.82 15.30
N ARG A 521 14.43 0.44 15.68
CA ARG A 521 13.45 0.76 16.73
C ARG A 521 12.00 0.56 16.29
N GLY A 522 11.70 0.68 14.99
CA GLY A 522 10.34 0.63 14.46
C GLY A 522 9.46 1.78 14.95
N MET A 523 8.16 1.73 14.65
CA MET A 523 7.24 2.79 15.06
C MET A 523 7.09 2.89 16.57
N ARG A 524 6.90 1.77 17.29
CA ARG A 524 6.74 1.77 18.76
C ARG A 524 7.99 2.30 19.47
N GLY A 525 9.18 1.85 19.05
CA GLY A 525 10.43 2.33 19.65
C GLY A 525 10.75 3.79 19.29
N THR A 526 10.28 4.28 18.14
CA THR A 526 10.37 5.71 17.81
C THR A 526 9.40 6.53 18.66
N LEU A 527 8.19 6.03 18.89
CA LEU A 527 7.18 6.68 19.75
C LEU A 527 7.66 6.85 21.18
N SER A 528 8.43 5.89 21.72
CA SER A 528 8.96 5.93 23.09
C SER A 528 10.10 6.93 23.30
N LEU A 529 10.60 7.60 22.25
CA LEU A 529 11.66 8.60 22.40
C LEU A 529 11.15 9.93 22.92
N PRO A 530 12.00 10.73 23.59
CA PRO A 530 11.71 12.14 23.81
C PRO A 530 11.45 12.84 22.47
N GLY A 531 10.26 13.41 22.28
CA GLY A 531 9.83 13.98 21.00
C GLY A 531 9.43 12.94 19.93
N GLY A 532 9.32 11.66 20.30
CA GLY A 532 8.99 10.55 19.40
C GLY A 532 7.68 10.75 18.61
N ARG A 533 6.67 11.35 19.24
CA ARG A 533 5.41 11.75 18.57
C ARG A 533 5.66 12.71 17.41
N CYS A 534 6.46 13.76 17.61
CA CYS A 534 6.79 14.74 16.57
C CYS A 534 7.62 14.11 15.45
N LEU A 535 8.54 13.20 15.78
CA LEU A 535 9.34 12.47 14.79
C LEU A 535 8.46 11.54 13.93
N LEU A 536 7.58 10.75 14.56
CA LEU A 536 6.63 9.91 13.85
C LEU A 536 5.68 10.74 12.99
N GLN A 537 5.18 11.86 13.52
CA GLN A 537 4.36 12.80 12.76
C GLN A 537 5.11 13.26 11.51
N PHE A 538 6.38 13.68 11.64
CA PHE A 538 7.21 14.08 10.50
C PHE A 538 7.39 12.95 9.47
N PHE A 539 7.64 11.72 9.92
CA PHE A 539 7.85 10.59 9.02
C PHE A 539 6.56 10.11 8.33
N LEU A 540 5.43 10.04 9.05
CA LEU A 540 4.19 9.47 8.52
C LEU A 540 3.38 10.47 7.70
N THR A 541 3.46 11.77 8.02
CA THR A 541 2.69 12.80 7.31
C THR A 541 3.07 12.93 5.84
N ARG A 542 2.06 12.89 4.98
CA ARG A 542 2.14 13.51 3.66
C ARG A 542 1.90 15.00 3.81
N SER A 543 2.72 15.82 3.15
CA SER A 543 2.79 17.30 3.25
C SER A 543 1.46 17.94 3.64
N CYS A 544 1.42 18.64 4.78
CA CYS A 544 0.19 19.12 5.42
C CYS A 544 -0.84 19.70 4.42
N ASP A 545 -1.98 19.02 4.24
CA ASP A 545 -3.18 19.74 3.83
C ASP A 545 -3.70 20.44 5.08
N ARG A 546 -3.29 21.71 5.25
CA ARG A 546 -3.55 22.52 6.44
C ARG A 546 -5.04 22.63 6.78
N LYS A 547 -5.93 22.34 5.82
CA LYS A 547 -7.38 22.41 5.98
C LYS A 547 -7.97 21.27 6.82
N ALA A 548 -7.24 20.18 7.04
CA ALA A 548 -7.69 19.06 7.88
C ALA A 548 -7.24 19.15 9.36
N LEU A 549 -6.51 20.20 9.74
CA LEU A 549 -6.02 20.42 11.11
C LEU A 549 -7.03 21.11 12.03
N LEU A 550 -8.26 21.34 11.58
CA LEU A 550 -9.32 21.72 12.51
C LEU A 550 -9.70 20.46 13.29
N PRO A 551 -9.42 20.39 14.60
CA PRO A 551 -9.95 19.31 15.41
C PRO A 551 -11.46 19.29 15.18
N VAL A 552 -11.98 18.11 14.82
CA VAL A 552 -13.41 17.86 15.00
C VAL A 552 -13.60 18.02 16.50
N ASP A 553 -14.15 19.17 16.91
CA ASP A 553 -14.35 19.53 18.31
C ASP A 553 -15.01 18.34 19.00
N SER A 554 -14.24 17.68 19.86
CA SER A 554 -14.69 16.56 20.69
C SER A 554 -15.57 17.04 21.85
N ASP A 555 -15.91 18.33 21.92
CA ASP A 555 -16.62 18.95 23.02
C ASP A 555 -17.69 19.93 22.50
N SER A 556 -18.88 19.40 22.23
CA SER A 556 -20.13 20.13 22.47
C SER A 556 -21.10 19.31 23.31
N ASP A 557 -20.57 18.56 24.27
CA ASP A 557 -21.30 18.03 25.44
C ASP A 557 -21.26 19.04 26.62
N THR A 558 -21.21 20.34 26.32
CA THR A 558 -21.56 21.37 27.30
C THR A 558 -23.08 21.49 27.36
N GLY A 559 -23.67 20.75 28.30
CA GLY A 559 -24.70 21.30 29.18
C GLY A 559 -26.07 21.55 28.56
N SER A 560 -26.94 20.56 28.72
CA SER A 560 -28.33 20.80 29.04
C SER A 560 -28.48 21.82 30.18
N SER A 561 -29.12 22.95 29.91
CA SER A 561 -30.01 23.61 30.86
C SER A 561 -31.34 23.85 30.16
N ALA A 562 -32.09 22.75 29.95
CA ALA A 562 -33.48 22.81 29.56
C ALA A 562 -34.29 23.34 30.76
N SER A 563 -34.71 24.59 30.65
CA SER A 563 -35.73 25.20 31.47
C SER A 563 -37.05 24.43 31.35
N SER A 564 -37.60 24.03 32.49
CA SER A 564 -38.94 23.47 32.67
C SER A 564 -40.01 24.42 32.10
N PRO A 565 -40.95 23.97 31.25
CA PRO A 565 -42.14 24.75 30.98
C PRO A 565 -43.16 24.51 32.10
N SER A 566 -43.41 25.56 32.87
CA SER A 566 -44.53 25.70 33.79
C SER A 566 -45.85 25.51 33.06
N SER A 567 -46.64 24.53 33.50
CA SER A 567 -48.05 24.39 33.15
C SER A 567 -48.89 25.39 33.93
N THR A 568 -49.46 26.39 33.25
CA THR A 568 -50.54 27.24 33.77
C THR A 568 -51.54 27.57 32.66
N HIS A 569 -52.81 27.23 32.92
CA HIS A 569 -54.06 27.82 32.45
C HIS A 569 -54.26 28.08 30.94
N SER A 570 -55.17 27.35 30.31
CA SER A 570 -56.56 27.79 30.01
C SER A 570 -57.37 26.63 29.43
#